data_AF-A0A6L6FA69-F1
#
_entry.id   AF-A0A6L6FA69-F1
#
_cell.length_a   1.000
_cell.length_b   1.000
_cell.length_c   1.000
_cell.angle_alpha   90.00
_cell.angle_beta   90.00
_cell.angle_gamma   90.00
#
_symmetry.space_group_name_H-M   'P 1'
#
loop_
_entity.id
_entity.type
_entity.pdbx_description
1 polymer ?
#
loop_
_entity_poly.entity_id
_entity_poly.type
_entity_poly.pdbx_seq_one_letter_code
_entity_poly.pdbx_strand_id
1 'polypeptide(L)'
;MRDKIENEVRDVISSCIITNDTTIELNTNLVEDLYADSLDLIDIYTALSDKYNLDIKVFDIPGIETFGDICNIIEKKSTDKPS
;
A
#
# COMPACT_ATOMS: atom_id res chain seq x y z
N MET A 1 -10.24 3.60 12.32
CA MET A 1 -9.10 4.47 11.91
C MET A 1 -8.30 3.74 10.83
N ARG A 2 -8.00 2.46 11.05
CA ARG A 2 -7.52 1.51 10.04
C ARG A 2 -8.38 1.44 8.77
N ASP A 3 -9.72 1.41 8.91
CA ASP A 3 -10.65 1.36 7.76
C ASP A 3 -10.46 2.51 6.77
N LYS A 4 -10.01 3.67 7.26
CA LYS A 4 -9.73 4.82 6.39
C LYS A 4 -8.45 4.62 5.61
N ILE A 5 -7.40 4.12 6.27
CA ILE A 5 -6.12 3.79 5.64
C ILE A 5 -6.33 2.71 4.59
N GLU A 6 -7.06 1.65 4.93
CA GLU A 6 -7.35 0.56 3.98
C GLU A 6 -8.07 1.08 2.73
N ASN A 7 -9.12 1.91 2.88
CA ASN A 7 -9.79 2.48 1.71
C ASN A 7 -8.87 3.37 0.89
N GLU A 8 -8.09 4.24 1.53
CA GLU A 8 -7.19 5.15 0.83
C GLU A 8 -6.03 4.42 0.11
N VAL A 9 -5.50 3.36 0.70
CA VAL A 9 -4.48 2.50 0.09
C VAL A 9 -5.08 1.72 -1.07
N ARG A 10 -6.29 1.18 -0.89
CA ARG A 10 -7.02 0.48 -1.95
C ARG A 10 -7.25 1.39 -3.15
N ASP A 11 -7.70 2.63 -2.93
CA ASP A 11 -7.90 3.61 -4.01
C ASP A 11 -6.60 3.90 -4.79
N VAL A 12 -5.47 4.02 -4.09
CA VAL A 12 -4.16 4.24 -4.74
C VAL A 12 -3.76 3.01 -5.56
N ILE A 13 -3.86 1.82 -4.98
CA ILE A 13 -3.51 0.57 -5.67
C ILE A 13 -4.41 0.36 -6.89
N SER A 14 -5.73 0.56 -6.77
CA SER A 14 -6.67 0.45 -7.90
C SER A 14 -6.46 1.55 -8.96
N SER A 15 -5.81 2.65 -8.62
CA SER A 15 -5.43 3.69 -9.60
C SER A 15 -4.11 3.37 -10.31
N CYS A 16 -3.18 2.70 -9.63
CA CYS A 16 -1.91 2.24 -10.22
C CYS A 16 -2.10 0.96 -11.05
N ILE A 17 -2.94 0.04 -10.59
CA ILE A 17 -3.16 -1.28 -11.18
C ILE A 17 -4.63 -1.44 -11.57
N ILE A 18 -4.88 -1.83 -12.81
CA ILE A 18 -6.22 -2.15 -13.31
C ILE A 18 -6.65 -3.49 -12.72
N THR A 19 -7.49 -3.44 -11.69
CA THR A 19 -8.06 -4.62 -11.03
C THR A 19 -9.53 -4.75 -11.42
N ASN A 20 -9.86 -5.77 -12.21
CA ASN A 20 -11.23 -6.00 -12.70
C ASN A 20 -12.09 -6.65 -11.61
N ASP A 21 -12.50 -5.88 -10.59
CA ASP A 21 -13.34 -6.35 -9.47
C ASP A 21 -12.64 -7.33 -8.50
N THR A 22 -11.30 -7.29 -8.41
CA THR A 22 -10.60 -8.03 -7.36
C THR A 22 -10.88 -7.37 -6.01
N THR A 23 -11.50 -8.11 -5.09
CA THR A 23 -11.65 -7.65 -3.71
C THR A 23 -10.27 -7.67 -3.06
N ILE A 24 -9.71 -6.49 -2.81
CA ILE A 24 -8.42 -6.35 -2.12
C ILE A 24 -8.65 -6.52 -0.62
N GLU A 25 -8.22 -7.66 -0.10
CA GLU A 25 -8.24 -8.05 1.31
C GLU A 25 -6.84 -7.94 1.94
N LEU A 26 -6.73 -8.01 3.26
CA LEU A 26 -5.45 -7.87 3.98
C LEU A 26 -4.42 -8.96 3.59
N ASN A 27 -4.88 -10.14 3.20
CA ASN A 27 -4.08 -11.27 2.74
C ASN A 27 -3.81 -11.26 1.22
N THR A 28 -4.39 -10.31 0.47
CA THR A 28 -4.18 -10.21 -0.97
C THR A 28 -2.72 -9.89 -1.26
N ASN A 29 -2.07 -10.75 -2.04
CA ASN A 29 -0.70 -10.58 -2.48
C ASN A 29 -0.63 -9.60 -3.66
N LEU A 30 0.22 -8.58 -3.55
CA LEU A 30 0.35 -7.55 -4.58
C LEU A 30 0.90 -8.15 -5.88
N VAL A 31 1.85 -9.07 -5.80
CA VAL A 31 2.50 -9.66 -6.97
C VAL A 31 1.70 -10.86 -7.49
N GLU A 32 1.25 -11.76 -6.62
CA GLU A 32 0.55 -12.98 -7.06
C GLU A 32 -0.93 -12.77 -7.36
N ASP A 33 -1.65 -11.97 -6.55
CA ASP A 33 -3.09 -11.76 -6.74
C ASP A 33 -3.40 -10.53 -7.59
N LEU A 34 -2.64 -9.43 -7.42
CA LEU A 34 -2.82 -8.21 -8.21
C LEU A 34 -1.92 -8.15 -9.44
N TYR A 35 -1.04 -9.12 -9.65
CA TYR A 35 -0.10 -9.17 -10.78
C TYR A 35 0.73 -7.87 -10.89
N ALA A 36 1.05 -7.24 -9.77
CA ALA A 36 1.85 -6.03 -9.71
C ALA A 36 3.29 -6.32 -10.10
N ASP A 37 3.78 -5.63 -11.14
CA ASP A 37 5.19 -5.66 -11.49
C ASP A 37 6.01 -4.76 -10.55
N SER A 38 7.34 -4.88 -10.59
CA SER A 38 8.23 -4.05 -9.77
C SER A 38 8.04 -2.54 -9.98
N LEU A 39 7.58 -2.12 -11.16
CA LEU A 39 7.26 -0.72 -11.46
C LEU A 39 5.95 -0.30 -10.79
N ASP A 40 4.91 -1.13 -10.86
CA ASP A 40 3.63 -0.86 -10.21
C ASP A 40 3.79 -0.72 -8.70
N LEU A 41 4.62 -1.56 -8.10
CA LEU A 41 4.98 -1.44 -6.68
C LEU A 41 5.61 -0.07 -6.41
N ILE A 42 6.62 0.34 -7.18
CA ILE A 42 7.28 1.64 -7.01
C ILE A 42 6.27 2.80 -7.12
N ASP A 43 5.35 2.75 -8.09
CA ASP A 43 4.32 3.77 -8.28
C ASP A 43 3.34 3.81 -7.10
N ILE A 44 2.89 2.66 -6.60
CA ILE A 44 2.05 2.53 -5.40
C ILE A 44 2.75 3.17 -4.19
N TYR A 45 4.00 2.80 -3.91
CA TYR A 45 4.73 3.34 -2.76
C TYR A 45 4.95 4.85 -2.89
N THR A 46 5.25 5.34 -4.09
CA THR A 46 5.45 6.76 -4.35
C THR A 46 4.17 7.55 -4.14
N ALA A 47 3.05 7.06 -4.67
CA ALA A 47 1.74 7.68 -4.49
C ALA A 47 1.29 7.68 -3.02
N LEU A 48 1.55 6.60 -2.27
CA LEU A 48 1.27 6.52 -0.83
C LEU A 48 2.19 7.44 -0.04
N SER A 49 3.47 7.49 -0.38
CA SER A 49 4.48 8.36 0.22
C SER A 49 4.09 9.82 0.10
N ASP A 50 3.69 10.26 -1.10
CA ASP A 50 3.21 11.63 -1.35
C ASP A 50 1.90 11.92 -0.61
N LYS A 51 0.91 11.02 -0.73
CA LYS A 51 -0.42 11.15 -0.11
C LYS A 51 -0.37 11.32 1.40
N TYR A 52 0.47 10.53 2.07
CA TYR A 52 0.61 10.58 3.53
C TYR A 52 1.78 11.46 4.00
N ASN A 53 2.56 12.02 3.06
CA ASN A 53 3.81 12.74 3.36
C ASN A 53 4.78 11.90 4.19
N LEU A 54 4.91 10.62 3.85
CA LEU A 54 5.73 9.62 4.54
C LEU A 54 6.89 9.18 3.65
N ASP A 55 8.11 9.09 4.18
CA ASP A 55 9.23 8.46 3.45
C ASP A 55 9.10 6.94 3.55
N ILE A 56 8.46 6.32 2.54
CA ILE A 56 8.25 4.87 2.41
C ILE A 56 9.07 4.40 1.22
N LYS A 57 10.15 3.64 1.48
CA LYS A 57 10.96 3.03 0.42
C LYS A 57 10.64 1.56 0.32
N VAL A 58 10.26 1.11 -0.89
CA VAL A 58 9.97 -0.31 -1.20
C VAL A 58 11.10 -1.25 -0.78
N PHE A 59 12.35 -0.79 -0.84
CA PHE A 59 13.54 -1.57 -0.50
C PHE A 59 13.88 -1.59 1.00
N ASP A 60 13.37 -0.65 1.80
CA ASP A 60 13.67 -0.60 3.24
C ASP A 60 12.78 -1.55 4.05
N ILE A 61 11.71 -2.05 3.45
CA ILE A 61 10.73 -2.86 4.17
C ILE A 61 10.85 -4.31 3.69
N PRO A 62 11.64 -5.15 4.39
CA PRO A 62 11.80 -6.54 4.01
C PRO A 62 10.45 -7.25 4.10
N GLY A 63 9.97 -7.79 2.98
CA GLY A 63 8.84 -8.72 2.94
C GLY A 63 7.46 -8.09 2.80
N ILE A 64 7.30 -6.91 2.18
CA ILE A 64 5.95 -6.49 1.78
C ILE A 64 5.52 -7.30 0.57
N GLU A 65 4.65 -8.26 0.82
CA GLU A 65 4.04 -9.10 -0.21
C GLU A 65 2.53 -8.86 -0.28
N THR A 66 1.91 -8.42 0.83
CA THR A 66 0.45 -8.30 0.93
C THR A 66 -0.03 -6.86 1.11
N PHE A 67 -1.28 -6.63 0.76
CA PHE A 67 -1.98 -5.36 1.01
C PHE A 67 -2.01 -4.99 2.51
N GLY A 68 -2.17 -5.99 3.40
CA GLY A 68 -2.19 -5.78 4.84
C GLY A 68 -0.87 -5.24 5.38
N ASP A 69 0.26 -5.67 4.80
CA ASP A 69 1.58 -5.16 5.16
C ASP A 69 1.71 -3.67 4.85
N ILE A 70 1.28 -3.23 3.65
CA ILE A 70 1.25 -1.81 3.29
C ILE A 70 0.42 -1.01 4.31
N CYS A 71 -0.80 -1.48 4.59
CA CYS A 71 -1.69 -0.79 5.52
C CYS A 71 -1.08 -0.66 6.92
N ASN A 72 -0.42 -1.72 7.43
CA ASN A 72 0.26 -1.70 8.71
C ASN A 72 1.38 -0.66 8.77
N ILE A 73 2.12 -0.47 7.68
CA ILE A 73 3.24 0.48 7.64
C ILE A 73 2.73 1.91 7.68
N ILE A 74 1.70 2.21 6.91
CA ILE A 74 1.08 3.54 6.91
C ILE A 74 0.44 3.83 8.25
N GLU A 75 -0.22 2.86 8.85
CA GLU A 75 -0.78 3.00 10.19
C GLU A 75 0.34 3.31 11.21
N LYS A 76 1.41 2.50 11.20
CA LYS A 76 2.56 2.66 12.10
C LYS A 76 3.27 3.99 11.93
N LYS A 77 3.43 4.46 10.70
CA LYS A 77 4.07 5.75 10.38
C LYS A 77 3.16 6.95 10.65
N SER A 78 1.85 6.82 10.42
CA SER A 78 0.87 7.86 10.75
C SER A 78 0.69 8.05 12.25
N THR A 79 0.79 6.97 13.04
CA THR A 79 0.70 7.07 14.51
C THR A 79 1.99 7.55 15.17
N ASP A 80 3.13 7.53 14.47
CA ASP A 80 4.43 7.93 15.01
C ASP A 80 4.69 9.45 14.90
N LYS A 81 3.74 10.24 14.38
CA LYS A 81 3.83 11.71 14.43
C LYS A 81 3.61 12.15 15.89
N PRO A 82 4.65 12.53 16.65
CA PRO A 82 4.45 13.06 18.00
C PRO A 82 3.74 14.40 17.82
N SER A 83 2.70 14.61 18.61
CA SER A 83 1.96 15.88 18.71
C SER A 83 2.87 17.05 19.09
#